data_AF-A0A7C3KK75-F1
#
_entry.id   AF-A0A7C3KK75-F1
#
_cell.length_a   1.000
_cell.length_b   1.000
_cell.length_c   1.000
_cell.angle_alpha   90.00
_cell.angle_beta   90.00
_cell.angle_gamma   90.00
#
_symmetry.space_group_name_H-M   'P 1'
#
loop_
_entity.id
_entity.type
_entity.pdbx_description
1 polymer ?
#
loop_
_entity_poly.entity_id
_entity_poly.type
_entity_poly.pdbx_seq_one_letter_code
_entity_poly.pdbx_strand_id
1 'polypeptide(L)'
;MGVRPFTSSGLYDGWVLECTELSESGCSLDKTGPILRVGDDAAGRQYRVILSFNTSGLPDDAVVTSVKLRIKTAAILDKNLFSRHGDLLVDFCGRPFGVALVVQAPDFQYDNGCVNAGIFDSTARGGWYTAELDPTTVDLLGVTQFRLRFRLGDDDNKFADTLEFYSGNAPNDLRPNLIVEYELRK
;
A
#
# COMPACT_ATOMS: atom_id res chain seq x y z
N MET A 1 -3.23 14.28 -23.07
CA MET A 1 -3.54 13.71 -21.76
C MET A 1 -3.90 12.24 -21.96
N GLY A 2 -3.12 11.35 -21.35
CA GLY A 2 -3.34 9.91 -21.31
C GLY A 2 -3.73 9.47 -19.91
N VAL A 3 -4.44 8.35 -19.81
CA VAL A 3 -4.79 7.71 -18.54
C VAL A 3 -4.39 6.25 -18.65
N ARG A 4 -3.66 5.73 -17.66
CA ARG A 4 -3.22 4.35 -17.64
C ARG A 4 -3.42 3.71 -16.27
N PRO A 5 -4.26 2.66 -16.18
CA PRO A 5 -4.42 1.87 -14.96
C PRO A 5 -3.36 0.77 -14.89
N PHE A 6 -2.90 0.48 -13.67
CA PHE A 6 -2.00 -0.61 -13.32
C PHE A 6 -2.59 -1.40 -12.17
N THR A 7 -2.65 -2.73 -12.28
CA THR A 7 -3.05 -3.59 -11.16
C THR A 7 -1.83 -4.01 -10.36
N SER A 8 -2.00 -4.18 -9.04
CA SER A 8 -0.90 -4.67 -8.23
C SER A 8 -0.51 -6.11 -8.60
N SER A 9 0.80 -6.38 -8.59
CA SER A 9 1.37 -7.69 -8.89
C SER A 9 1.40 -8.56 -7.64
N GLY A 10 0.60 -9.64 -7.65
CA GLY A 10 0.56 -10.62 -6.56
C GLY A 10 1.89 -11.32 -6.25
N LEU A 11 2.85 -11.28 -7.19
CA LEU A 11 4.19 -11.83 -7.00
C LEU A 11 5.08 -10.93 -6.11
N TYR A 12 4.74 -9.65 -6.01
CA TYR A 12 5.55 -8.59 -5.40
C TYR A 12 4.77 -7.74 -4.40
N ASP A 13 3.58 -8.18 -4.02
CA ASP A 13 2.78 -7.56 -2.95
C ASP A 13 2.63 -8.53 -1.77
N GLY A 14 2.18 -8.00 -0.64
CA GLY A 14 2.11 -8.76 0.59
C GLY A 14 2.04 -7.88 1.81
N TRP A 15 1.82 -8.48 2.97
CA TRP A 15 1.95 -7.79 4.25
C TRP A 15 3.12 -8.34 5.04
N VAL A 16 3.71 -7.48 5.85
CA VAL A 16 4.71 -7.82 6.86
C VAL A 16 4.14 -7.43 8.22
N LEU A 17 4.17 -8.38 9.15
CA LEU A 17 3.75 -8.22 10.53
C LEU A 17 4.98 -7.99 11.40
N GLU A 18 4.83 -7.06 12.32
CA GLU A 18 5.83 -6.74 13.34
C GLU A 18 6.20 -7.97 14.19
N CYS A 19 7.44 -8.03 14.69
CA CYS A 19 7.92 -9.12 15.54
C CYS A 19 7.19 -9.17 16.89
N THR A 20 7.18 -8.05 17.59
CA THR A 20 6.46 -7.82 18.85
C THR A 20 5.92 -6.40 18.86
N GLU A 21 4.88 -6.16 19.65
CA GLU A 21 4.42 -4.82 20.01
C GLU A 21 5.65 -3.94 20.31
N LEU A 22 5.78 -2.82 19.61
CA LEU A 22 6.86 -1.81 19.75
C LEU A 22 8.27 -2.19 19.23
N SER A 23 8.45 -3.33 18.56
CA SER A 23 9.78 -3.68 18.02
C SER A 23 10.20 -2.84 16.81
N GLU A 24 9.24 -2.22 16.13
CA GLU A 24 9.41 -1.49 14.87
C GLU A 24 10.20 -2.29 13.83
N SER A 25 10.06 -3.62 13.86
CA SER A 25 10.82 -4.56 13.04
C SER A 25 9.89 -5.64 12.49
N GLY A 26 9.97 -5.88 11.18
CA GLY A 26 9.18 -6.93 10.53
C GLY A 26 9.74 -8.34 10.80
N CYS A 27 8.84 -9.30 10.98
CA CYS A 27 9.18 -10.71 11.17
C CYS A 27 8.40 -11.63 10.22
N SER A 28 7.10 -11.78 10.46
CA SER A 28 6.25 -12.67 9.67
C SER A 28 5.73 -11.94 8.44
N LEU A 29 5.49 -12.65 7.34
CA LEU A 29 4.94 -12.05 6.13
C LEU A 29 4.07 -13.04 5.36
N ASP A 30 3.18 -12.51 4.54
CA ASP A 30 2.43 -13.26 3.53
C ASP A 30 2.52 -12.51 2.20
N LYS A 31 2.83 -13.25 1.14
CA LYS A 31 2.96 -12.78 -0.25
C LYS A 31 2.13 -13.60 -1.25
N THR A 32 1.27 -14.48 -0.75
CA THR A 32 0.55 -15.49 -1.54
C THR A 32 -0.96 -15.42 -1.35
N GLY A 33 -1.41 -14.87 -0.22
CA GLY A 33 -2.81 -14.75 0.10
C GLY A 33 -3.55 -13.78 -0.84
N PRO A 34 -4.84 -14.01 -1.13
CA PRO A 34 -5.69 -13.09 -1.89
C PRO A 34 -6.14 -11.87 -1.06
N ILE A 35 -5.79 -11.83 0.23
CA ILE A 35 -6.19 -10.79 1.20
C ILE A 35 -4.95 -10.24 1.89
N LEU A 36 -4.83 -8.91 1.89
CA LEU A 36 -3.84 -8.14 2.64
C LEU A 36 -4.51 -7.50 3.86
N ARG A 37 -3.71 -7.24 4.89
CA ARG A 37 -4.14 -6.65 6.16
C ARG A 37 -3.27 -5.46 6.49
N VAL A 38 -3.88 -4.38 6.95
CA VAL A 38 -3.21 -3.22 7.53
C VAL A 38 -3.96 -2.81 8.81
N GLY A 39 -3.25 -2.35 9.83
CA GLY A 39 -3.75 -2.22 11.20
C GLY A 39 -2.88 -3.02 12.15
N ASP A 40 -3.44 -3.65 13.16
CA ASP A 40 -2.73 -4.47 14.14
C ASP A 40 -3.45 -5.80 14.42
N ASP A 41 -2.73 -6.74 15.04
CA ASP A 41 -3.33 -7.96 15.56
C ASP A 41 -3.68 -7.87 17.05
N ALA A 42 -4.30 -8.92 17.60
CA ALA A 42 -4.68 -8.96 19.00
C ALA A 42 -3.50 -8.92 20.01
N ALA A 43 -2.26 -8.95 19.52
CA ALA A 43 -1.05 -8.77 20.31
C ALA A 43 -0.40 -7.38 20.09
N GLY A 44 -1.12 -6.41 19.50
CA GLY A 44 -0.65 -5.04 19.25
C GLY A 44 0.43 -4.95 18.17
N ARG A 45 0.62 -6.01 17.37
CA ARG A 45 1.66 -6.03 16.34
C ARG A 45 1.11 -5.40 15.07
N GLN A 46 1.77 -4.35 14.59
CA GLN A 46 1.31 -3.66 13.39
C GLN A 46 1.55 -4.48 12.11
N TYR A 47 0.62 -4.40 11.17
CA TYR A 47 0.74 -4.85 9.80
C TYR A 47 1.10 -3.67 8.90
N ARG A 48 2.12 -3.86 8.06
CA ARG A 48 2.43 -2.96 6.95
C ARG A 48 2.32 -3.72 5.64
N VAL A 49 1.70 -3.11 4.63
CA VAL A 49 1.46 -3.76 3.33
C VAL A 49 2.40 -3.18 2.30
N ILE A 50 3.04 -4.01 1.49
CA ILE A 50 3.72 -3.59 0.26
C ILE A 50 2.81 -3.87 -0.93
N LEU A 51 2.58 -2.84 -1.75
CA LEU A 51 1.93 -2.96 -3.05
C LEU A 51 2.93 -2.67 -4.15
N SER A 52 2.83 -3.38 -5.26
CA SER A 52 3.78 -3.28 -6.38
C SER A 52 3.07 -3.19 -7.72
N PHE A 53 3.43 -2.20 -8.54
CA PHE A 53 2.80 -1.89 -9.82
C PHE A 53 3.87 -1.78 -10.92
N ASN A 54 3.77 -2.59 -11.97
CA ASN A 54 4.67 -2.44 -13.12
C ASN A 54 4.26 -1.23 -13.97
N THR A 55 4.91 -0.09 -13.72
CA THR A 55 4.62 1.21 -14.34
C THR A 55 5.46 1.48 -15.60
N SER A 56 6.37 0.57 -15.98
CA SER A 56 7.22 0.65 -17.18
C SER A 56 6.45 0.73 -18.51
N GLY A 57 5.12 0.63 -18.45
CA GLY A 57 4.26 0.87 -19.59
C GLY A 57 4.08 2.34 -19.93
N LEU A 58 4.32 3.26 -18.99
CA LEU A 58 4.23 4.70 -19.26
C LEU A 58 5.28 5.12 -20.31
N PRO A 59 4.98 6.10 -21.17
CA PRO A 59 5.99 6.69 -22.04
C PRO A 59 7.16 7.30 -21.24
N ASP A 60 8.38 7.19 -21.75
CA ASP A 60 9.60 7.69 -21.08
C ASP A 60 9.57 9.22 -20.87
N ASP A 61 8.87 9.95 -21.76
CA ASP A 61 8.69 11.39 -21.73
C ASP A 61 7.38 11.83 -21.05
N ALA A 62 6.70 10.90 -20.38
CA ALA A 62 5.49 11.19 -19.63
C ALA A 62 5.77 12.15 -18.46
N VAL A 63 4.96 13.20 -18.37
CA VAL A 63 4.83 14.05 -17.19
C VAL A 63 3.57 13.60 -16.47
N VAL A 64 3.73 12.95 -15.33
CA VAL A 64 2.61 12.51 -14.50
C VAL A 64 1.92 13.74 -13.90
N THR A 65 0.60 13.80 -14.04
CA THR A 65 -0.22 14.93 -13.59
C THR A 65 -1.17 14.56 -12.46
N SER A 66 -1.57 13.28 -12.35
CA SER A 66 -2.39 12.77 -11.25
C SER A 66 -2.11 11.28 -11.04
N VAL A 67 -2.11 10.86 -9.78
CA VAL A 67 -1.94 9.47 -9.38
C VAL A 67 -3.02 9.13 -8.36
N LYS A 68 -3.79 8.08 -8.62
CA LYS A 68 -4.83 7.60 -7.71
C LYS A 68 -4.57 6.14 -7.37
N LEU A 69 -4.38 5.87 -6.08
CA LEU A 69 -4.30 4.50 -5.58
C LEU A 69 -5.66 4.09 -5.02
N ARG A 70 -6.15 2.92 -5.43
CA ARG A 70 -7.42 2.36 -4.97
C ARG A 70 -7.22 0.94 -4.46
N ILE A 71 -7.82 0.64 -3.31
CA ILE A 71 -7.85 -0.70 -2.72
C ILE A 71 -9.30 -1.12 -2.48
N LYS A 72 -9.63 -2.38 -2.80
CA LYS A 72 -10.98 -2.93 -2.64
C LYS A 72 -11.09 -3.61 -1.29
N THR A 73 -11.97 -3.09 -0.43
CA THR A 73 -12.28 -3.68 0.87
C THR A 73 -12.79 -5.12 0.72
N ALA A 74 -12.21 -6.03 1.50
CA ALA A 74 -12.70 -7.38 1.68
C ALA A 74 -13.49 -7.50 3.00
N ALA A 75 -12.92 -6.99 4.09
CA ALA A 75 -13.56 -6.93 5.40
C ALA A 75 -12.98 -5.78 6.24
N ILE A 76 -13.74 -5.36 7.25
CA ILE A 76 -13.28 -4.44 8.30
C ILE A 76 -13.70 -5.07 9.61
N LEU A 77 -12.72 -5.37 10.48
CA LEU A 77 -13.00 -5.99 11.78
C LEU A 77 -13.49 -4.94 12.79
N ASP A 78 -12.93 -3.73 12.78
CA ASP A 78 -13.38 -2.61 13.60
C ASP A 78 -13.80 -1.39 12.77
N LYS A 79 -15.04 -0.94 12.99
CA LYS A 79 -15.60 0.25 12.32
C LYS A 79 -14.94 1.55 12.80
N ASN A 80 -14.28 1.53 13.95
CA ASN A 80 -13.59 2.68 14.53
C ASN A 80 -12.10 2.74 14.16
N LEU A 81 -11.61 1.83 13.32
CA LEU A 81 -10.21 1.71 12.91
C LEU A 81 -9.55 3.07 12.58
N PHE A 82 -10.13 3.86 11.67
CA PHE A 82 -9.56 5.17 11.28
C PHE A 82 -9.58 6.22 12.40
N SER A 83 -10.46 6.07 13.40
CA SER A 83 -10.48 6.96 14.56
C SER A 83 -9.47 6.57 15.64
N ARG A 84 -9.12 5.28 15.72
CA ARG A 84 -8.19 4.71 16.70
C ARG A 84 -6.76 4.74 16.20
N HIS A 85 -6.53 4.31 14.95
CA HIS A 85 -5.21 4.18 14.34
C HIS A 85 -4.82 5.38 13.47
N GLY A 86 -5.76 6.31 13.28
CA GLY A 86 -5.58 7.53 12.50
C GLY A 86 -5.59 7.29 10.98
N ASP A 87 -4.82 8.10 10.27
CA ASP A 87 -4.77 8.07 8.81
C ASP A 87 -4.11 6.79 8.28
N LEU A 88 -4.68 6.21 7.22
CA LEU A 88 -4.01 5.19 6.41
C LEU A 88 -3.07 5.88 5.41
N LEU A 89 -1.78 5.77 5.68
CA LEU A 89 -0.70 6.45 4.97
C LEU A 89 -0.17 5.59 3.83
N VAL A 90 0.31 6.26 2.77
CA VAL A 90 1.03 5.65 1.66
C VAL A 90 2.47 6.15 1.67
N ASP A 91 3.42 5.30 2.04
CA ASP A 91 4.84 5.61 1.96
C ASP A 91 5.39 5.24 0.57
N PHE A 92 6.34 6.02 0.06
CA PHE A 92 7.07 5.81 -1.19
C PHE A 92 8.55 6.11 -1.01
N CYS A 93 9.43 5.26 -1.56
CA CYS A 93 10.89 5.41 -1.38
C CYS A 93 11.66 5.57 -2.70
N GLY A 94 10.99 5.77 -3.84
CA GLY A 94 11.65 5.92 -5.16
C GLY A 94 12.24 4.63 -5.74
N ARG A 95 12.29 3.56 -4.95
CA ARG A 95 12.85 2.24 -5.29
C ARG A 95 12.05 1.17 -4.55
N PRO A 96 12.22 -0.11 -4.91
CA PRO A 96 11.68 -1.18 -4.10
C PRO A 96 12.08 -1.05 -2.62
N PHE A 97 11.16 -1.40 -1.73
CA PHE A 97 11.47 -1.44 -0.30
C PHE A 97 12.55 -2.50 -0.05
N GLY A 98 13.50 -2.21 0.83
CA GLY A 98 14.57 -3.15 1.15
C GLY A 98 15.62 -3.27 0.05
N VAL A 99 15.95 -4.52 -0.30
CA VAL A 99 17.03 -4.86 -1.26
C VAL A 99 16.51 -5.61 -2.49
N ALA A 100 15.23 -5.96 -2.52
CA ALA A 100 14.62 -6.76 -3.57
C ALA A 100 13.20 -6.30 -3.89
N LEU A 101 12.70 -6.67 -5.06
CA LEU A 101 11.31 -6.36 -5.44
C LEU A 101 10.28 -7.25 -4.72
N VAL A 102 10.67 -8.47 -4.36
CA VAL A 102 9.81 -9.38 -3.62
C VAL A 102 9.76 -8.94 -2.17
N VAL A 103 8.56 -8.93 -1.57
CA VAL A 103 8.37 -8.56 -0.16
C VAL A 103 9.24 -9.40 0.78
N GLN A 104 9.95 -8.73 1.67
CA GLN A 104 10.81 -9.30 2.70
C GLN A 104 10.50 -8.69 4.08
N ALA A 105 10.82 -9.42 5.15
CA ALA A 105 10.60 -8.93 6.50
C ALA A 105 11.25 -7.56 6.79
N PRO A 106 12.48 -7.25 6.31
CA PRO A 106 13.09 -5.93 6.50
C PRO A 106 12.36 -4.76 5.84
N ASP A 107 11.45 -5.00 4.90
CA ASP A 107 10.70 -3.96 4.19
C ASP A 107 9.76 -3.19 5.14
N PHE A 108 9.38 -3.83 6.24
CA PHE A 108 8.58 -3.24 7.29
C PHE A 108 9.21 -1.95 7.84
N GLN A 109 10.49 -2.03 8.21
CA GLN A 109 11.25 -0.93 8.82
C GLN A 109 12.14 -0.19 7.82
N TYR A 110 12.09 -0.55 6.54
CA TYR A 110 12.91 0.10 5.53
C TYR A 110 12.56 1.59 5.46
N ASP A 111 13.55 2.44 5.68
CA ASP A 111 13.46 3.87 5.47
C ASP A 111 14.78 4.38 4.88
N ASN A 112 14.73 4.77 3.62
CA ASN A 112 15.87 5.33 2.90
C ASN A 112 15.43 6.56 2.11
N GLY A 113 15.05 7.60 2.85
CA GLY A 113 14.48 8.81 2.27
C GLY A 113 13.05 8.60 1.77
N CYS A 114 12.30 7.72 2.44
CA CYS A 114 10.91 7.51 2.11
C CYS A 114 10.09 8.76 2.44
N VAL A 115 9.09 9.05 1.62
CA VAL A 115 8.16 10.16 1.79
C VAL A 115 6.74 9.63 1.92
N ASN A 116 5.86 10.39 2.56
CA ASN A 116 4.44 10.15 2.46
C ASN A 116 3.96 10.61 1.07
N ALA A 117 3.57 9.65 0.23
CA ALA A 117 3.02 9.92 -1.10
C ALA A 117 1.57 10.41 -1.04
N GLY A 118 0.84 10.07 0.01
CA GLY A 118 -0.54 10.48 0.20
C GLY A 118 -1.23 9.78 1.36
N ILE A 119 -2.52 10.09 1.50
CA ILE A 119 -3.39 9.60 2.57
C ILE A 119 -4.67 9.09 1.93
N PHE A 120 -5.16 7.92 2.38
CA PHE A 120 -6.45 7.40 1.96
C PHE A 120 -7.61 8.15 2.62
N ASP A 121 -8.69 8.35 1.85
CA ASP A 121 -9.98 8.70 2.44
C ASP A 121 -10.36 7.68 3.53
N SER A 122 -10.90 8.14 4.66
CA SER A 122 -11.32 7.25 5.76
C SER A 122 -12.60 6.47 5.46
N THR A 123 -13.22 6.69 4.30
CA THR A 123 -14.48 6.02 3.91
C THR A 123 -14.38 5.43 2.52
N ALA A 124 -14.85 4.19 2.38
CA ALA A 124 -14.94 3.53 1.09
C ALA A 124 -16.18 3.95 0.31
N ARG A 125 -16.05 4.14 -1.01
CA ARG A 125 -17.17 4.35 -1.93
C ARG A 125 -17.32 3.13 -2.83
N GLY A 126 -18.47 2.45 -2.74
CA GLY A 126 -18.66 1.17 -3.44
C GLY A 126 -17.63 0.11 -3.07
N GLY A 127 -17.16 0.11 -1.82
CA GLY A 127 -16.13 -0.80 -1.31
C GLY A 127 -14.71 -0.48 -1.79
N TRP A 128 -14.46 0.70 -2.35
CA TRP A 128 -13.13 1.17 -2.71
C TRP A 128 -12.68 2.29 -1.79
N TYR A 129 -11.57 2.09 -1.10
CA TYR A 129 -10.79 3.17 -0.50
C TYR A 129 -9.90 3.79 -1.57
N THR A 130 -9.75 5.12 -1.55
CA THR A 130 -8.98 5.86 -2.55
C THR A 130 -8.03 6.83 -1.88
N ALA A 131 -6.82 6.96 -2.42
CA ALA A 131 -5.85 8.00 -2.08
C ALA A 131 -5.45 8.72 -3.37
N GLU A 132 -5.44 10.05 -3.33
CA GLU A 132 -4.73 10.88 -4.30
C GLU A 132 -3.27 10.97 -3.85
N LEU A 133 -2.33 10.64 -4.73
CA LEU A 133 -0.90 10.61 -4.43
C LEU A 133 -0.17 11.75 -5.13
N ASP A 134 0.97 12.15 -4.57
CA ASP A 134 1.92 13.07 -5.20
C ASP A 134 2.34 12.52 -6.59
N PRO A 135 2.14 13.27 -7.68
CA PRO A 135 2.50 12.85 -9.05
C PRO A 135 3.97 12.44 -9.24
N THR A 136 4.88 12.87 -8.37
CA THR A 136 6.31 12.52 -8.43
C THR A 136 6.62 11.11 -7.92
N THR A 137 5.63 10.41 -7.35
CA THR A 137 5.81 9.10 -6.68
C THR A 137 5.58 7.90 -7.62
N VAL A 138 5.88 8.07 -8.91
CA VAL A 138 5.78 7.02 -9.93
C VAL A 138 7.12 6.83 -10.61
N ASP A 139 7.59 5.59 -10.67
CA ASP A 139 8.75 5.21 -11.47
C ASP A 139 8.31 4.93 -12.92
N LEU A 140 8.70 5.80 -13.85
CA LEU A 140 8.36 5.68 -15.27
C LEU A 140 9.09 4.52 -15.96
N LEU A 141 10.26 4.12 -15.46
CA LEU A 141 11.15 3.18 -16.14
C LEU A 141 11.01 1.75 -15.62
N GLY A 142 10.26 1.56 -14.53
CA GLY A 142 10.26 0.30 -13.81
C GLY A 142 9.00 0.04 -13.01
N VAL A 143 9.22 -0.32 -11.74
CA VAL A 143 8.16 -0.77 -10.84
C VAL A 143 8.00 0.25 -9.74
N THR A 144 6.76 0.71 -9.56
CA THR A 144 6.39 1.58 -8.46
C THR A 144 5.92 0.72 -7.29
N GLN A 145 6.59 0.84 -6.14
CA GLN A 145 6.16 0.21 -4.89
C GLN A 145 5.69 1.26 -3.87
N PHE A 146 4.64 0.90 -3.13
CA PHE A 146 4.13 1.67 -2.01
C PHE A 146 4.05 0.81 -0.77
N ARG A 147 4.27 1.40 0.41
CA ARG A 147 3.98 0.76 1.69
C ARG A 147 2.79 1.42 2.36
N LEU A 148 1.78 0.63 2.69
CA LEU A 148 0.63 1.09 3.45
C LEU A 148 0.81 0.78 4.93
N ARG A 149 0.50 1.76 5.78
CA ARG A 149 0.48 1.63 7.23
C ARG A 149 -0.49 2.63 7.83
N PHE A 150 -1.06 2.32 8.98
CA PHE A 150 -1.71 3.36 9.77
C PHE A 150 -0.68 4.29 10.40
N ARG A 151 -1.13 5.50 10.75
CA ARG A 151 -0.31 6.51 11.41
C ARG A 151 0.14 6.05 12.80
N LEU A 152 -0.77 5.39 13.53
CA LEU A 152 -0.52 4.81 14.84
C LEU A 152 -0.38 3.28 14.72
N GLY A 153 0.45 2.69 15.58
CA GLY A 153 0.78 1.26 15.55
C GLY A 153 -0.38 0.38 16.00
N ASP A 154 -1.05 0.77 17.09
CA ASP A 154 -2.16 0.08 17.75
C ASP A 154 -2.99 1.06 18.61
N ASP A 155 -3.96 0.55 19.37
CA ASP A 155 -4.76 1.32 20.34
C ASP A 155 -4.81 0.69 21.77
N ASP A 156 -3.89 -0.23 22.07
CA ASP A 156 -3.77 -0.97 23.34
C ASP A 156 -5.01 -1.80 23.76
N ASN A 157 -6.00 -2.01 22.87
CA ASN A 157 -7.26 -2.65 23.26
C ASN A 157 -7.21 -4.20 23.33
N LYS A 158 -6.13 -4.83 22.83
CA LYS A 158 -5.90 -6.29 22.75
C LYS A 158 -6.86 -7.05 21.84
N PHE A 159 -7.45 -6.37 20.87
CA PHE A 159 -8.20 -6.93 19.76
C PHE A 159 -7.48 -6.63 18.46
N ALA A 160 -7.74 -7.40 17.41
CA ALA A 160 -7.19 -7.11 16.09
C ALA A 160 -8.05 -6.05 15.40
N ASP A 161 -7.49 -4.89 15.11
CA ASP A 161 -8.14 -3.83 14.37
C ASP A 161 -7.51 -3.72 12.98
N THR A 162 -8.09 -4.46 12.02
CA THR A 162 -7.56 -4.49 10.65
C THR A 162 -8.56 -4.03 9.61
N LEU A 163 -8.04 -3.32 8.60
CA LEU A 163 -8.64 -3.22 7.28
C LEU A 163 -8.11 -4.38 6.43
N GLU A 164 -9.00 -5.28 6.03
CA GLU A 164 -8.69 -6.34 5.06
C GLU A 164 -9.11 -5.91 3.65
N PHE A 165 -8.21 -6.07 2.69
CA PHE A 165 -8.47 -5.73 1.29
C PHE A 165 -7.82 -6.73 0.34
N TYR A 166 -8.33 -6.81 -0.88
CA TYR A 166 -7.84 -7.78 -1.86
C TYR A 166 -6.41 -7.45 -2.31
N SER A 167 -5.59 -8.50 -2.48
CA SER A 167 -4.23 -8.42 -3.03
C SER A 167 -4.22 -8.53 -4.56
N GLY A 168 -3.04 -8.45 -5.16
CA GLY A 168 -2.78 -8.77 -6.56
C GLY A 168 -2.92 -10.26 -6.89
N ASN A 169 -3.07 -11.14 -5.88
CA ASN A 169 -3.42 -12.56 -6.07
C ASN A 169 -4.94 -12.80 -6.16
N ALA A 170 -5.77 -11.77 -5.96
CA ALA A 170 -7.23 -11.86 -6.08
C ALA A 170 -7.73 -11.87 -7.55
N PRO A 171 -9.03 -12.10 -7.82
CA PRO A 171 -9.63 -11.83 -9.13
C PRO A 171 -9.38 -10.39 -9.62
N ASN A 172 -9.21 -10.23 -10.93
CA ASN A 172 -8.70 -8.99 -11.54
C ASN A 172 -9.49 -7.72 -11.18
N ASP A 173 -10.81 -7.83 -11.05
CA ASP A 173 -11.72 -6.72 -10.74
C ASP A 173 -11.68 -6.26 -9.28
N LEU A 174 -11.04 -7.03 -8.41
CA LEU A 174 -10.88 -6.74 -6.98
C LEU A 174 -9.47 -6.24 -6.63
N ARG A 175 -8.50 -6.41 -7.52
CA ARG A 175 -7.09 -6.08 -7.24
C ARG A 175 -6.89 -4.58 -6.97
N PRO A 176 -5.91 -4.21 -6.14
CA PRO A 176 -5.49 -2.82 -6.00
C PRO A 176 -5.13 -2.23 -7.36
N ASN A 177 -5.51 -0.98 -7.59
CA ASN A 177 -5.28 -0.30 -8.87
C ASN A 177 -4.62 1.06 -8.65
N LEU A 178 -3.57 1.32 -9.43
CA LEU A 178 -2.91 2.60 -9.55
C LEU A 178 -3.33 3.22 -10.89
N ILE A 179 -4.06 4.33 -10.84
CA ILE A 179 -4.52 5.05 -12.02
C ILE A 179 -3.59 6.25 -12.19
N VAL A 180 -2.87 6.30 -13.30
CA VAL A 180 -1.91 7.36 -13.60
C VAL A 180 -2.42 8.18 -14.78
N GLU A 181 -2.59 9.48 -14.57
CA GLU A 181 -2.84 10.45 -15.62
C GLU A 181 -1.55 11.17 -15.98
N TYR A 182 -1.31 11.38 -17.27
CA TYR A 182 -0.06 11.98 -17.74
C TYR A 182 -0.24 12.79 -19.04
N GLU A 183 0.74 13.64 -19.31
CA GLU A 183 0.92 14.33 -20.58
C GLU A 183 2.29 13.99 -21.16
N LEU A 184 2.46 14.11 -22.48
CA LEU A 184 3.77 13.95 -23.10
C LEU A 184 4.46 15.32 -23.13
N ARG A 185 5.76 15.37 -22.83
CA ARG A 185 6.54 16.57 -23.11
C ARG A 185 6.48 16.87 -24.62
N LYS A 186 6.28 18.14 -24.94
CA LYS A 186 6.39 18.63 -26.32
C LYS A 186 7.85 18.82 -26.71
#